data_AF-A0A661Z7B6-F1
#
_entry.id   AF-A0A661Z7B6-F1
#
_cell.length_a   1.000
_cell.length_b   1.000
_cell.length_c   1.000
_cell.angle_alpha   90.00
_cell.angle_beta   90.00
_cell.angle_gamma   90.00
#
_symmetry.space_group_name_H-M   'P 1'
#
loop_
_entity.id
_entity.type
_entity.pdbx_description
1 polymer ?
#
loop_
_entity_poly.entity_id
_entity_poly.type
_entity_poly.pdbx_seq_one_letter_code
_entity_poly.pdbx_strand_id
1 'polypeptide(L)'
;MHDDAIEGTLPGEFLAGSKADLQTAIDLATGVRNTNCVTQAQLDAATIALEEAIITFENQKITDVAPGALVAHWLFNGGGTDASGNGHDGTAHAGHVNWGGGMPELAADRHGNADHCYKFVDGGNFVVTNNPAFVPGELTISVWMKLYETWAHSYFFSNDIWNTYKFQVQDLNKPFFTAHFNKDDGSGEGW
;
A
#
# COMPACT_ATOMS: atom_id res chain seq x y z
N MET A 1 10.86 4.34 -23.17
CA MET A 1 10.94 4.69 -21.73
C MET A 1 9.86 5.70 -21.36
N HIS A 2 9.95 6.97 -21.80
CA HIS A 2 8.91 7.97 -21.50
C HIS A 2 7.53 7.53 -22.02
N ASP A 3 7.43 7.19 -23.31
CA ASP A 3 6.14 6.91 -23.94
C ASP A 3 5.47 5.65 -23.39
N ASP A 4 6.28 4.63 -23.08
CA ASP A 4 5.82 3.35 -22.52
C ASP A 4 5.46 3.43 -21.03
N ALA A 5 5.88 4.49 -20.33
CA ALA A 5 5.60 4.65 -18.92
C ALA A 5 4.13 4.96 -18.68
N ILE A 6 3.56 4.31 -17.67
CA ILE A 6 2.20 4.57 -17.17
C ILE A 6 2.35 5.34 -15.86
N GLU A 7 1.68 6.49 -15.78
CA GLU A 7 1.56 7.22 -14.53
C GLU A 7 0.32 6.74 -13.77
N GLY A 8 0.45 6.63 -12.46
CA GLY A 8 -0.64 6.23 -11.61
C GLY A 8 -0.20 6.08 -10.16
N THR A 9 -0.73 5.07 -9.49
CA THR A 9 -0.55 4.87 -8.05
C THR A 9 -0.16 3.45 -7.68
N LEU A 10 -0.04 2.56 -8.67
CA LEU A 10 0.29 1.17 -8.46
C LEU A 10 1.81 0.94 -8.52
N PRO A 11 2.33 -0.06 -7.79
CA PRO A 11 3.72 -0.48 -7.96
C PRO A 11 4.04 -0.79 -9.43
N GLY A 12 5.17 -0.28 -9.91
CA GLY A 12 5.60 -0.39 -11.30
C GLY A 12 5.17 0.77 -12.19
N GLU A 13 4.15 1.54 -11.81
CA GLU A 13 3.80 2.82 -12.41
C GLU A 13 4.72 3.94 -11.91
N PHE A 14 4.63 5.11 -12.54
CA PHE A 14 5.36 6.30 -12.13
C PHE A 14 4.43 7.31 -11.47
N LEU A 15 4.98 8.14 -10.59
CA LEU A 15 4.21 9.23 -9.97
C LEU A 15 3.62 10.16 -11.04
N ALA A 16 2.37 10.58 -10.85
CA ALA A 16 1.73 11.54 -11.75
C ALA A 16 2.56 12.84 -11.88
N GLY A 17 2.81 13.28 -13.12
CA GLY A 17 3.64 14.44 -13.45
C GLY A 17 5.08 14.10 -13.84
N SER A 18 5.58 12.92 -13.46
CA SER A 18 6.94 12.45 -13.80
C SER A 18 7.23 12.45 -15.31
N LYS A 19 6.24 12.07 -16.13
CA LYS A 19 6.36 12.08 -17.59
C LYS A 19 6.50 13.49 -18.13
N ALA A 20 5.71 14.44 -17.62
CA ALA A 20 5.78 15.83 -18.06
C ALA A 20 7.15 16.47 -17.74
N ASP A 21 7.73 16.16 -16.58
CA ASP A 21 9.07 16.62 -16.19
C ASP A 21 10.14 16.04 -17.11
N LEU A 22 10.09 14.73 -17.39
CA LEU A 22 11.01 14.08 -18.33
C LEU A 22 10.82 14.61 -19.77
N GLN A 23 9.59 14.85 -20.21
CA GLN A 23 9.29 15.41 -21.53
C GLN A 23 9.91 16.80 -21.69
N THR A 24 9.85 17.63 -20.63
CA THR A 24 10.48 18.96 -20.63
C THR A 24 11.99 18.86 -20.88
N ALA A 25 12.68 17.90 -20.26
CA ALA A 25 14.10 17.68 -20.50
C ALA A 25 14.38 17.15 -21.92
N ILE A 26 13.55 16.25 -22.43
CA ILE A 26 13.63 15.73 -23.81
C ILE A 26 13.47 16.87 -24.83
N ASP A 27 12.52 17.78 -24.60
CA ASP A 27 12.26 18.91 -25.49
C ASP A 27 13.42 19.90 -25.49
N LEU A 28 14.02 20.18 -24.32
CA LEU A 28 15.22 21.02 -24.20
C LEU A 28 16.42 20.40 -24.95
N ALA A 29 16.69 19.12 -24.72
CA ALA A 29 17.78 18.42 -25.41
C ALA A 29 17.56 18.38 -26.94
N THR A 30 16.32 18.17 -27.37
CA THR A 30 15.92 18.22 -28.78
C THR A 30 16.10 19.61 -29.38
N GLY A 31 15.77 20.66 -28.62
CA GLY A 31 15.99 22.05 -29.02
C GLY A 31 17.46 22.36 -29.28
N VAL A 32 18.35 21.95 -28.37
CA VAL A 32 19.81 22.10 -28.55
C VAL A 32 20.29 21.33 -29.77
N ARG A 33 19.88 20.05 -29.92
CA ARG A 33 20.26 19.21 -31.08
C ARG A 33 19.85 19.84 -32.42
N ASN A 34 18.69 20.47 -32.48
CA ASN A 34 18.14 21.06 -33.71
C ASN A 34 18.65 22.49 -33.97
N THR A 35 19.44 23.06 -33.05
CA THR A 35 20.00 24.42 -33.21
C THR A 35 21.26 24.38 -34.08
N ASN A 36 21.28 25.21 -35.12
CA ASN A 36 22.49 25.39 -35.92
C ASN A 36 23.56 26.11 -35.09
N CYS A 37 24.80 25.58 -35.11
CA CYS A 37 25.95 26.17 -34.41
C CYS A 37 25.84 26.17 -32.87
N VAL A 38 25.70 24.99 -32.26
CA VAL A 38 25.88 24.81 -30.81
C VAL A 38 27.35 24.65 -30.42
N THR A 39 27.70 25.16 -29.25
CA THR A 39 29.01 24.90 -28.63
C THR A 39 29.04 23.53 -27.96
N GLN A 40 30.25 22.96 -27.80
CA GLN A 40 30.42 21.72 -27.04
C GLN A 40 29.85 21.85 -25.62
N ALA A 41 30.08 22.99 -24.95
CA ALA A 41 29.56 23.24 -23.61
C ALA A 41 28.02 23.22 -23.53
N GLN A 42 27.32 23.68 -24.58
CA GLN A 42 25.85 23.61 -24.64
C GLN A 42 25.36 22.18 -24.87
N LEU A 43 26.08 21.39 -25.68
CA LEU A 43 25.75 19.98 -25.90
C LEU A 43 25.98 19.16 -24.63
N ASP A 44 27.10 19.39 -23.94
CA ASP A 44 27.44 18.73 -22.68
C ASP A 44 26.42 19.07 -21.59
N ALA A 45 26.05 20.35 -21.46
CA ALA A 45 25.04 20.78 -20.50
C ALA A 45 23.66 20.17 -20.77
N ALA A 46 23.23 20.09 -22.03
CA ALA A 46 21.97 19.45 -22.40
C ALA A 46 21.99 17.94 -22.13
N THR A 47 23.14 17.29 -22.33
CA THR A 47 23.33 15.86 -22.05
C THR A 47 23.21 15.59 -20.55
N ILE A 48 23.95 16.35 -19.72
CA ILE A 48 23.89 16.24 -18.26
C ILE A 48 22.46 16.46 -17.75
N ALA A 49 21.78 17.51 -18.22
CA ALA A 49 20.42 17.81 -17.80
C ALA A 49 19.42 16.69 -18.15
N LEU A 50 19.57 16.07 -19.33
CA LEU A 50 18.73 14.94 -19.72
C LEU A 50 19.05 13.69 -18.88
N GLU A 51 20.32 13.42 -18.60
CA GLU A 51 20.73 12.29 -17.74
C GLU A 51 20.19 12.45 -16.31
N GLU A 52 20.28 13.64 -15.72
CA GLU A 52 19.70 13.93 -14.40
C GLU A 52 18.17 13.80 -14.38
N ALA A 53 17.50 14.21 -15.46
CA ALA A 53 16.06 14.05 -15.59
C ALA A 53 15.66 12.57 -15.72
N ILE A 54 16.44 11.75 -16.43
CA ILE A 54 16.24 10.30 -16.52
C ILE A 54 16.38 9.66 -15.13
N ILE A 55 17.43 10.01 -14.37
CA ILE A 55 17.63 9.48 -13.01
C ILE A 55 16.47 9.87 -12.09
N THR A 56 16.04 11.14 -12.14
CA THR A 56 14.88 11.61 -11.39
C THR A 56 13.62 10.83 -11.75
N PHE A 57 13.36 10.65 -13.04
CA PHE A 57 12.21 9.92 -13.55
C PHE A 57 12.21 8.46 -13.07
N GLU A 58 13.34 7.76 -13.17
CA GLU A 58 13.49 6.38 -12.70
C GLU A 58 13.26 6.25 -11.19
N ASN A 59 13.71 7.23 -10.40
CA ASN A 59 13.49 7.29 -8.96
C ASN A 59 12.04 7.61 -8.57
N GLN A 60 11.24 8.14 -9.50
CA GLN A 60 9.81 8.35 -9.31
C GLN A 60 8.97 7.10 -9.67
N LYS A 61 9.61 5.99 -10.03
CA LYS A 61 8.93 4.71 -10.15
C LYS A 61 8.42 4.27 -8.78
N ILE A 62 7.13 4.02 -8.69
CA ILE A 62 6.50 3.53 -7.47
C ILE A 62 6.99 2.11 -7.26
N THR A 63 7.78 1.91 -6.20
CA THR A 63 8.25 0.61 -5.76
C THR A 63 7.48 0.19 -4.52
N ASP A 64 7.21 -1.10 -4.42
CA ASP A 64 6.61 -1.66 -3.22
C ASP A 64 7.64 -1.69 -2.07
N VAL A 65 7.18 -1.88 -0.84
CA VAL A 65 8.06 -2.33 0.24
C VAL A 65 8.81 -3.56 -0.25
N ALA A 66 10.13 -3.63 0.01
CA ALA A 66 10.98 -4.69 -0.50
C ALA A 66 10.29 -6.07 -0.33
N PRO A 67 9.96 -6.80 -1.42
CA PRO A 67 9.08 -7.97 -1.34
C PRO A 67 9.54 -9.02 -0.32
N GLY A 68 10.86 -9.19 -0.17
CA GLY A 68 11.43 -10.12 0.81
C GLY A 68 11.31 -9.71 2.28
N ALA A 69 10.87 -8.49 2.57
CA ALA A 69 10.64 -7.99 3.93
C ALA A 69 9.15 -8.03 4.34
N LEU A 70 8.25 -8.31 3.39
CA LEU A 70 6.82 -8.38 3.65
C LEU A 70 6.47 -9.76 4.18
N VAL A 71 5.66 -9.82 5.24
CA VAL A 71 4.97 -11.05 5.63
C VAL A 71 3.80 -11.27 4.69
N ALA A 72 2.97 -10.25 4.45
CA ALA A 72 1.87 -10.28 3.50
C ALA A 72 1.59 -8.87 2.97
N HIS A 73 0.96 -8.78 1.78
CA HIS A 73 0.54 -7.52 1.19
C HIS A 73 -0.79 -7.67 0.44
N TRP A 74 -1.87 -7.12 0.99
CA TRP A 74 -3.18 -7.12 0.34
C TRP A 74 -3.48 -5.78 -0.28
N LEU A 75 -3.42 -5.72 -1.61
CA LEU A 75 -3.71 -4.51 -2.38
C LEU A 75 -5.19 -4.17 -2.42
N PHE A 76 -6.07 -5.16 -2.18
CA PHE A 76 -7.53 -5.00 -2.30
C PHE A 76 -8.02 -4.52 -3.67
N ASN A 77 -7.24 -4.83 -4.72
CA ASN A 77 -7.60 -4.59 -6.12
C ASN A 77 -8.31 -5.82 -6.67
N GLY A 78 -9.64 -5.87 -6.53
CA GLY A 78 -10.47 -6.98 -7.02
C GLY A 78 -10.55 -8.19 -6.08
N GLY A 79 -9.64 -8.37 -5.10
CA GLY A 79 -9.68 -9.50 -4.18
C GLY A 79 -8.74 -9.40 -2.97
N GLY A 80 -8.74 -10.46 -2.16
CA GLY A 80 -7.89 -10.62 -0.97
C GLY A 80 -6.57 -11.36 -1.23
N THR A 81 -6.11 -11.44 -2.49
CA THR A 81 -4.85 -12.13 -2.83
C THR A 81 -3.63 -11.42 -2.24
N ASP A 82 -2.68 -12.19 -1.72
CA ASP A 82 -1.42 -11.71 -1.19
C ASP A 82 -0.41 -11.42 -2.31
N ALA A 83 -0.20 -10.14 -2.58
CA ALA A 83 0.71 -9.63 -3.59
C ALA A 83 2.19 -9.79 -3.22
N SER A 84 2.53 -10.13 -1.97
CA SER A 84 3.93 -10.37 -1.57
C SER A 84 4.51 -11.66 -2.16
N GLY A 85 3.64 -12.60 -2.56
CA GLY A 85 4.03 -13.91 -3.06
C GLY A 85 4.26 -14.97 -1.97
N ASN A 86 4.00 -14.66 -0.70
CA ASN A 86 4.16 -15.60 0.41
C ASN A 86 2.94 -16.53 0.62
N GLY A 87 1.88 -16.36 -0.15
CA GLY A 87 0.72 -17.25 -0.16
C GLY A 87 -0.25 -17.02 0.99
N HIS A 88 -0.25 -15.83 1.58
CA HIS A 88 -1.18 -15.44 2.64
C HIS A 88 -2.50 -14.89 2.09
N ASP A 89 -3.11 -15.60 1.15
CA ASP A 89 -4.36 -15.17 0.53
C ASP A 89 -5.51 -15.09 1.55
N GLY A 90 -6.24 -13.98 1.50
CA GLY A 90 -7.46 -13.76 2.26
C GLY A 90 -8.69 -14.29 1.51
N THR A 91 -9.54 -15.01 2.25
CA THR A 91 -10.85 -15.48 1.75
C THR A 91 -11.97 -14.60 2.31
N ALA A 92 -12.85 -14.11 1.44
CA ALA A 92 -13.97 -13.26 1.85
C ALA A 92 -15.00 -14.06 2.64
N HIS A 93 -15.37 -13.58 3.82
CA HIS A 93 -16.31 -14.20 4.74
C HIS A 93 -17.45 -13.23 5.06
N ALA A 94 -18.65 -13.79 5.21
CA ALA A 94 -19.79 -13.05 5.70
C ALA A 94 -19.56 -12.66 7.16
N GLY A 95 -20.04 -11.47 7.52
CA GLY A 95 -20.17 -11.09 8.91
C GLY A 95 -21.12 -12.02 9.66
N HIS A 96 -21.06 -11.97 10.99
CA HIS A 96 -22.01 -12.71 11.79
C HIS A 96 -23.42 -12.13 11.59
N VAL A 97 -24.43 -13.00 11.56
CA VAL A 97 -25.83 -12.64 11.30
C VAL A 97 -26.38 -11.58 12.27
N ASN A 98 -25.91 -11.57 13.52
CA ASN A 98 -26.33 -10.57 14.52
C ASN A 98 -25.83 -9.15 14.21
N TRP A 99 -24.89 -8.99 13.27
CA TRP A 99 -24.35 -7.71 12.82
C TRP A 99 -24.74 -7.39 11.37
N GLY A 100 -25.73 -8.10 10.82
CA GLY A 100 -26.28 -7.87 9.47
C GLY A 100 -25.81 -8.89 8.42
N GLY A 101 -24.68 -9.58 8.64
CA GLY A 101 -24.24 -10.69 7.80
C GLY A 101 -23.74 -10.29 6.42
N GLY A 102 -23.19 -9.08 6.28
CA GLY A 102 -22.70 -8.55 4.99
C GLY A 102 -21.42 -9.23 4.52
N MET A 103 -21.09 -9.01 3.24
CA MET A 103 -19.83 -9.40 2.62
C MET A 103 -18.95 -8.16 2.42
N PRO A 104 -17.61 -8.30 2.31
CA PRO A 104 -16.77 -7.24 1.78
C PRO A 104 -17.26 -6.82 0.38
N GLU A 105 -17.45 -5.52 0.17
CA GLU A 105 -17.92 -4.94 -1.09
C GLU A 105 -16.77 -4.21 -1.80
N LEU A 106 -16.64 -4.40 -3.12
CA LEU A 106 -15.70 -3.61 -3.91
C LEU A 106 -16.10 -2.13 -3.91
N ALA A 107 -15.11 -1.26 -3.83
CA ALA A 107 -15.27 0.18 -3.81
C ALA A 107 -14.15 0.86 -4.60
N ALA A 108 -14.38 2.13 -4.94
CA ALA A 108 -13.32 2.95 -5.50
C ALA A 108 -12.27 3.33 -4.44
N ASP A 109 -11.02 3.43 -4.85
CA ASP A 109 -9.94 3.94 -3.99
C ASP A 109 -10.06 5.46 -3.72
N ARG A 110 -9.08 6.03 -3.02
CA ARG A 110 -9.05 7.47 -2.71
C ARG A 110 -8.90 8.39 -3.93
N HIS A 111 -8.54 7.84 -5.09
CA HIS A 111 -8.38 8.56 -6.35
C HIS A 111 -9.55 8.32 -7.32
N GLY A 112 -10.53 7.49 -6.94
CA GLY A 112 -11.70 7.16 -7.75
C GLY A 112 -11.50 5.96 -8.69
N ASN A 113 -10.40 5.22 -8.56
CA ASN A 113 -10.19 3.99 -9.32
C ASN A 113 -11.14 2.91 -8.82
N ALA A 114 -12.09 2.46 -9.64
CA ALA A 114 -13.07 1.44 -9.28
C ALA A 114 -12.39 0.11 -8.90
N ASP A 115 -12.96 -0.62 -7.95
CA ASP A 115 -12.51 -1.95 -7.51
C ASP A 115 -11.09 -2.03 -6.91
N HIS A 116 -10.52 -0.89 -6.50
CA HIS A 116 -9.18 -0.76 -5.88
C HIS A 116 -9.24 -0.54 -4.36
N CYS A 117 -10.36 -0.93 -3.75
CA CYS A 117 -10.59 -0.86 -2.32
C CYS A 117 -11.73 -1.82 -1.95
N TYR A 118 -11.77 -2.24 -0.69
CA TYR A 118 -12.92 -2.93 -0.12
C TYR A 118 -13.58 -2.11 0.98
N LYS A 119 -14.91 -1.99 0.89
CA LYS A 119 -15.76 -1.51 1.98
C LYS A 119 -16.24 -2.73 2.77
N PHE A 120 -15.95 -2.72 4.07
CA PHE A 120 -16.40 -3.76 4.99
C PHE A 120 -17.72 -3.33 5.63
N VAL A 121 -18.81 -4.02 5.30
CA VAL A 121 -20.16 -3.75 5.80
C VAL A 121 -20.68 -4.93 6.63
N ASP A 122 -21.46 -4.63 7.67
CA ASP A 122 -22.21 -5.63 8.44
C ASP A 122 -21.38 -6.83 8.92
N GLY A 123 -20.13 -6.55 9.32
CA GLY A 123 -19.16 -7.52 9.82
C GLY A 123 -18.43 -8.36 8.75
N GLY A 124 -18.70 -8.13 7.47
CA GLY A 124 -17.96 -8.77 6.38
C GLY A 124 -16.46 -8.53 6.50
N ASN A 125 -15.66 -9.56 6.21
CA ASN A 125 -14.21 -9.50 6.41
C ASN A 125 -13.46 -10.44 5.45
N PHE A 126 -12.14 -10.31 5.39
CA PHE A 126 -11.25 -11.33 4.82
C PHE A 126 -10.59 -12.13 5.94
N VAL A 127 -10.61 -13.46 5.81
CA VAL A 127 -9.93 -14.38 6.73
C VAL A 127 -8.71 -14.96 6.02
N VAL A 128 -7.56 -14.87 6.67
CA VAL A 128 -6.32 -15.49 6.22
C VAL A 128 -6.04 -16.67 7.15
N THR A 129 -5.53 -17.77 6.60
CA THR A 129 -5.15 -18.94 7.41
C THR A 129 -4.09 -18.54 8.43
N ASN A 130 -4.31 -18.90 9.70
CA ASN A 130 -3.38 -18.56 10.77
C ASN A 130 -1.98 -19.15 10.51
N ASN A 131 -0.94 -18.34 10.73
CA ASN A 131 0.44 -18.70 10.45
C ASN A 131 1.38 -18.03 11.46
N PRO A 132 2.43 -18.71 11.98
CA PRO A 132 3.41 -18.11 12.88
C PRO A 132 4.07 -16.83 12.35
N ALA A 133 4.15 -16.63 11.04
CA ALA A 133 4.67 -15.40 10.43
C ALA A 133 3.88 -14.14 10.83
N PHE A 134 2.61 -14.29 11.25
CA PHE A 134 1.79 -13.19 11.75
C PHE A 134 2.01 -12.88 13.23
N VAL A 135 2.83 -13.64 13.93
CA VAL A 135 3.18 -13.40 15.34
C VAL A 135 4.70 -13.25 15.49
N PRO A 136 5.32 -12.28 14.79
CA PRO A 136 6.77 -12.07 14.86
C PRO A 136 7.18 -11.40 16.17
N GLY A 137 8.47 -11.48 16.52
CA GLY A 137 9.03 -10.76 17.67
C GLY A 137 9.05 -9.23 17.49
N GLU A 138 9.02 -8.74 16.25
CA GLU A 138 8.91 -7.34 15.89
C GLU A 138 7.87 -7.19 14.78
N LEU A 139 6.97 -6.21 14.91
CA LEU A 139 5.83 -6.05 14.01
C LEU A 139 5.72 -4.61 13.51
N THR A 140 5.58 -4.45 12.19
CA THR A 140 5.16 -3.21 11.55
C THR A 140 3.93 -3.49 10.71
N ILE A 141 2.88 -2.68 10.87
CA ILE A 141 1.67 -2.72 10.03
C ILE A 141 1.50 -1.34 9.41
N SER A 142 1.30 -1.31 8.10
CA SER A 142 0.90 -0.11 7.36
C SER A 142 -0.45 -0.37 6.71
N VAL A 143 -1.38 0.58 6.82
CA VAL A 143 -2.73 0.47 6.27
C VAL A 143 -3.24 1.82 5.80
N TRP A 144 -3.87 1.83 4.63
CA TRP A 144 -4.67 2.94 4.15
C TRP A 144 -6.15 2.64 4.41
N MET A 145 -6.85 3.57 5.04
CA MET A 145 -8.24 3.34 5.45
C MET A 145 -9.07 4.62 5.43
N LYS A 146 -10.36 4.45 5.20
CA LYS A 146 -11.40 5.48 5.38
C LYS A 146 -12.49 4.89 6.26
N LEU A 147 -12.78 5.56 7.38
CA LEU A 147 -13.85 5.12 8.27
C LEU A 147 -15.20 5.38 7.61
N TYR A 148 -15.96 4.30 7.43
CA TYR A 148 -17.33 4.33 6.93
C TYR A 148 -18.34 4.56 8.06
N GLU A 149 -18.13 3.88 9.19
CA GLU A 149 -18.92 4.03 10.41
C GLU A 149 -17.98 4.27 11.60
N THR A 150 -18.42 5.10 12.55
CA THR A 150 -17.63 5.54 13.70
C THR A 150 -18.09 4.83 14.95
N TRP A 151 -17.82 3.52 15.02
CA TRP A 151 -18.04 2.72 16.22
C TRP A 151 -16.70 2.32 16.82
N ALA A 152 -16.51 2.64 18.11
CA ALA A 152 -15.39 2.11 18.87
C ALA A 152 -15.38 0.57 18.73
N HIS A 153 -14.19 -0.02 18.60
CA HIS A 153 -13.96 -1.44 18.33
C HIS A 153 -14.10 -1.89 16.87
N SER A 154 -14.22 -0.99 15.89
CA SER A 154 -14.12 -1.39 14.48
C SER A 154 -12.68 -1.82 14.15
N TYR A 155 -12.49 -3.08 13.77
CA TYR A 155 -11.19 -3.69 13.52
C TYR A 155 -10.74 -3.48 12.07
N PHE A 156 -9.47 -3.13 11.88
CA PHE A 156 -8.84 -3.10 10.57
C PHE A 156 -8.08 -4.39 10.29
N PHE A 157 -7.39 -4.88 11.32
CA PHE A 157 -6.57 -6.07 11.26
C PHE A 157 -6.49 -6.71 12.64
N SER A 158 -6.57 -8.03 12.71
CA SER A 158 -6.43 -8.75 13.96
C SER A 158 -5.96 -10.18 13.74
N ASN A 159 -5.16 -10.67 14.67
CA ASN A 159 -4.86 -12.09 14.83
C ASN A 159 -5.30 -12.45 16.24
N ASP A 160 -6.24 -13.40 16.37
CA ASP A 160 -6.88 -13.80 17.63
C ASP A 160 -7.10 -12.61 18.60
N ILE A 161 -8.19 -11.87 18.37
CA ILE A 161 -8.50 -10.57 18.99
C ILE A 161 -8.38 -10.50 20.53
N TRP A 162 -8.39 -11.65 21.20
CA TRP A 162 -8.26 -11.78 22.65
C TRP A 162 -6.85 -12.18 23.08
N ASN A 163 -6.21 -13.07 22.33
CA ASN A 163 -4.98 -13.74 22.78
C ASN A 163 -3.71 -13.25 22.09
N THR A 164 -3.81 -12.47 21.01
CA THR A 164 -2.62 -12.04 20.23
C THR A 164 -2.60 -10.54 19.98
N TYR A 165 -3.23 -10.02 18.92
CA TYR A 165 -3.31 -8.56 18.76
C TYR A 165 -4.48 -8.13 17.89
N LYS A 166 -4.80 -6.84 18.00
CA LYS A 166 -5.75 -6.15 17.15
C LYS A 166 -5.28 -4.72 16.88
N PHE A 167 -5.58 -4.26 15.67
CA PHE A 167 -5.49 -2.87 15.28
C PHE A 167 -6.90 -2.39 14.92
N GLN A 168 -7.40 -1.42 15.67
CA GLN A 168 -8.80 -0.98 15.63
C GLN A 168 -8.92 0.52 15.82
N VAL A 169 -10.13 1.06 15.63
CA VAL A 169 -10.49 2.35 16.24
C VAL A 169 -10.97 2.18 17.68
N GLN A 170 -10.70 3.18 18.50
CA GLN A 170 -11.37 3.40 19.80
C GLN A 170 -12.21 4.68 19.76
N ASP A 171 -12.67 5.12 20.94
CA ASP A 171 -13.42 6.35 21.14
C ASP A 171 -12.79 7.52 20.39
N LEU A 172 -13.66 8.38 19.86
CA LEU A 172 -13.28 9.51 19.01
C LEU A 172 -12.54 9.09 17.73
N ASN A 173 -12.74 7.84 17.26
CA ASN A 173 -12.20 7.30 16.01
C ASN A 173 -10.67 7.27 15.95
N LYS A 174 -10.02 7.12 17.11
CA LYS A 174 -8.56 7.09 17.19
C LYS A 174 -8.06 5.69 16.84
N PRO A 175 -7.12 5.55 15.89
CA PRO A 175 -6.43 4.28 15.67
C PRO A 175 -5.71 3.85 16.96
N PHE A 176 -5.87 2.59 17.33
CA PHE A 176 -5.33 2.02 18.55
C PHE A 176 -4.89 0.58 18.30
N PHE A 177 -3.63 0.31 18.55
CA PHE A 177 -3.07 -1.03 18.49
C PHE A 177 -3.04 -1.65 19.89
N THR A 178 -3.49 -2.89 20.02
CA THR A 178 -3.45 -3.66 21.26
C THR A 178 -2.77 -4.99 20.97
N ALA A 179 -1.70 -5.29 21.71
CA ALA A 179 -1.10 -6.60 21.75
C ALA A 179 -1.27 -7.21 23.14
N HIS A 180 -1.62 -8.49 23.16
CA HIS A 180 -1.61 -9.31 24.35
C HIS A 180 -0.21 -9.89 24.52
N PHE A 181 0.37 -9.66 25.70
CA PHE A 181 1.62 -10.26 26.09
C PHE A 181 1.36 -11.12 27.32
N ASN A 182 1.87 -12.34 27.32
CA ASN A 182 1.90 -13.11 28.56
C ASN A 182 2.70 -12.31 29.58
N LYS A 183 2.16 -12.22 30.80
CA LYS A 183 2.81 -11.50 31.88
C LYS A 183 4.08 -12.26 32.28
N ASP A 184 5.25 -11.72 32.00
CA ASP A 184 6.53 -12.24 32.51
C ASP A 184 6.99 -11.42 33.73
N ASP A 185 6.12 -11.34 34.74
CA ASP A 185 6.45 -10.71 36.02
C ASP A 185 6.90 -11.73 37.08
N GLY A 186 7.15 -12.97 36.67
CA GLY A 186 7.50 -14.07 37.56
C GLY A 186 6.36 -14.55 38.47
N SER A 187 5.12 -14.07 38.29
CA SER A 187 3.97 -14.50 39.11
C SER A 187 3.43 -15.89 38.75
N GLY A 188 3.84 -16.45 37.60
CA GLY A 188 3.39 -17.78 37.15
C GLY A 188 1.92 -17.84 36.73
N GLU A 189 1.24 -16.70 36.64
CA GLU A 189 -0.15 -16.65 36.16
C GLU A 189 -0.19 -16.58 34.63
N GLY A 190 -0.02 -17.76 34.01
CA GLY A 190 -0.55 -18.01 32.67
C GLY A 190 -1.99 -18.48 32.80
N TRP A 191 -2.94 -17.67 32.31
CA TRP A 191 -4.34 -18.06 32.12
C TRP A 191 -4.56 -18.40 30.66
#